data_AF-A0A2V9CDN5-F1
#
_entry.id   AF-A0A2V9CDN5-F1
#
_cell.length_a   1.000
_cell.length_b   1.000
_cell.length_c   1.000
_cell.angle_alpha   90.00
_cell.angle_beta   90.00
_cell.angle_gamma   90.00
#
_symmetry.space_group_name_H-M   'P 1'
#
loop_
_entity.id
_entity.type
_entity.pdbx_description
1 polymer ?
#
loop_
_entity_poly.entity_id
_entity_poly.type
_entity_poly.pdbx_seq_one_letter_code
_entity_poly.pdbx_strand_id
1 'polypeptide(L)'
;MNQGEQIRNELNALLRKRILLLDGAMGTMIQARKLDEAAYRGKEFARHGKDLRLNNDALNLAQPQIIEEIHQEYLEAGADIIETNTFNSNAVSLADYALEDRVADLNFAGAQIARRAAERYMASHPQRRCFIAGSMGPTSKAASVSNDVSNPAARPVTFDQLRETYRTQAQALVEGGADLLLVETVFDTLNAKAALFAIEEYLESSGQCVPVIVSVTIVDRSGRTLSGQTVEAFWISISHMPLFSVGMNCALGAKEMRPFLEELSRLAPIPITCYPNAGLPNAFGGFDETPDRMAADLGEFARNGWLNIAGGCCGSTPEHVRAIGTAICGVAPRVLPKVEPYSRFSGLEALVIRPDTNFVNVGERTNVTGSPRFAELIRKGDYEKALAVARQQVEGGAQMIDVNMDEAMLDSEECMTTFLNALASEPDIARVPVLVDSSKWSVIEAGLKCLQGKGIVNSISLKEGEDVFREQAQKIRRYGAGVVVMAFDEKGQADTAERKVAVATRAYRILTEQVGMSPT
;
A
#
# COMPACT_ATOMS: atom_id res chain seq x y z
N MET A 1 -3.61 15.23 -23.88
CA MET A 1 -2.98 14.63 -22.68
C MET A 1 -3.87 14.94 -21.51
N ASN A 2 -4.21 13.94 -20.71
CA ASN A 2 -4.91 14.15 -19.44
C ASN A 2 -3.99 14.98 -18.53
N GLN A 3 -4.53 15.89 -17.71
CA GLN A 3 -3.76 16.67 -16.72
C GLN A 3 -2.82 15.78 -15.88
N GLY A 4 -3.27 14.60 -15.47
CA GLY A 4 -2.45 13.66 -14.71
C GLY A 4 -1.23 13.10 -15.48
N GLU A 5 -1.36 12.88 -16.80
CA GLU A 5 -0.21 12.49 -17.65
C GLU A 5 0.80 13.64 -17.76
N GLN A 6 0.31 14.88 -17.85
CA GLN A 6 1.18 16.05 -17.87
C GLN A 6 1.96 16.17 -16.55
N ILE A 7 1.29 16.03 -15.41
CA ILE A 7 1.94 16.02 -14.09
C ILE A 7 2.99 14.92 -14.00
N ARG A 8 2.66 13.68 -14.43
CA ARG A 8 3.61 12.56 -14.48
C ARG A 8 4.86 12.91 -15.31
N ASN A 9 4.67 13.54 -16.47
CA ASN A 9 5.76 13.93 -17.37
C ASN A 9 6.63 15.04 -16.77
N GLU A 10 6.02 16.03 -16.13
CA GLU A 10 6.73 17.11 -15.43
C GLU A 10 7.60 16.56 -14.29
N LEU A 11 7.02 15.70 -13.44
CA LEU A 11 7.74 15.05 -12.35
C LEU A 11 8.89 14.18 -12.86
N ASN A 12 8.65 13.35 -13.88
CA ASN A 12 9.70 12.54 -14.50
C ASN A 12 10.83 13.41 -15.09
N ALA A 13 10.49 14.54 -15.71
CA ALA A 13 11.48 15.47 -16.24
C ALA A 13 12.33 16.11 -15.13
N LEU A 14 11.74 16.37 -13.96
CA LEU A 14 12.46 16.88 -12.80
C LEU A 14 13.34 15.81 -12.13
N LEU A 15 12.81 14.59 -11.94
CA LEU A 15 13.55 13.46 -11.35
C LEU A 15 14.77 13.02 -12.17
N ARG A 16 14.81 13.33 -13.47
CA ARG A 16 16.00 13.14 -14.30
C ARG A 16 17.10 14.17 -14.05
N LYS A 17 16.75 15.32 -13.48
CA LYS A 17 17.65 16.47 -13.29
C LYS A 17 18.17 16.58 -11.86
N ARG A 18 17.33 16.27 -10.87
CA ARG A 18 17.64 16.46 -9.44
C ARG A 18 16.73 15.63 -8.54
N ILE A 19 17.17 15.45 -7.30
CA ILE A 19 16.35 14.88 -6.24
C ILE A 19 15.29 15.93 -5.87
N LEU A 20 14.03 15.50 -5.77
CA LEU A 20 12.93 16.36 -5.34
C LEU A 20 12.81 16.38 -3.82
N LEU A 21 12.34 17.50 -3.29
CA LEU A 21 12.14 17.71 -1.86
C LEU A 21 10.64 17.62 -1.52
N LEU A 22 10.28 16.64 -0.71
CA LEU A 22 9.00 16.55 -0.01
C LEU A 22 9.08 17.41 1.27
N ASP A 23 7.93 17.82 1.80
CA ASP A 23 7.84 18.63 3.00
C ASP A 23 8.13 17.84 4.30
N GLY A 24 7.67 18.38 5.43
CA GLY A 24 7.87 17.83 6.77
C GLY A 24 6.56 17.50 7.47
N ALA A 25 6.60 17.35 8.81
CA ALA A 25 5.42 16.98 9.58
C ALA A 25 4.37 18.09 9.76
N MET A 26 3.24 17.96 9.05
CA MET A 26 2.02 18.74 9.32
C MET A 26 1.58 18.65 10.80
N GLY A 27 1.52 17.44 11.35
CA GLY A 27 1.05 17.21 12.72
C GLY A 27 1.90 17.90 13.79
N THR A 28 3.23 17.87 13.66
CA THR A 28 4.15 18.54 14.59
C THR A 28 3.99 20.07 14.50
N MET A 29 3.83 20.61 13.30
CA MET A 29 3.62 22.04 13.09
C MET A 29 2.29 22.52 13.68
N ILE A 30 1.22 21.72 13.60
CA ILE A 30 -0.07 22.00 14.25
C ILE A 30 0.08 21.97 15.78
N GLN A 31 0.74 20.94 16.33
CA GLN A 31 0.96 20.82 17.77
C GLN A 31 1.70 22.03 18.36
N ALA A 32 2.66 22.60 17.62
CA ALA A 32 3.39 23.79 18.02
C ALA A 32 2.49 25.04 18.19
N ARG A 33 1.32 25.08 17.54
CA ARG A 33 0.33 26.16 17.68
C ARG A 33 -0.48 26.06 18.98
N LYS A 34 -0.39 24.95 19.72
CA LYS A 34 -1.06 24.72 21.02
C LYS A 34 -2.57 25.01 20.98
N LEU A 35 -3.23 24.56 19.92
CA LEU A 35 -4.67 24.73 19.72
C LEU A 35 -5.45 24.00 20.81
N ASP A 36 -6.47 24.67 21.34
CA ASP A 36 -7.42 24.10 22.28
C ASP A 36 -8.62 23.48 21.56
N GLU A 37 -9.51 22.86 22.33
CA GLU A 37 -10.69 22.18 21.80
C GLU A 37 -11.61 23.11 20.98
N ALA A 38 -11.77 24.36 21.43
CA ALA A 38 -12.56 25.36 20.73
C ALA A 38 -11.98 25.71 19.36
N ALA A 39 -10.64 25.77 19.25
CA ALA A 39 -9.96 25.97 17.98
C ALA A 39 -10.16 24.79 17.02
N TYR A 40 -10.09 23.54 17.50
CA TYR A 40 -10.38 22.34 16.68
C TYR A 40 -11.84 22.30 16.20
N ARG A 41 -12.78 22.82 16.99
CA ARG A 41 -14.17 22.91 16.56
C ARG A 41 -14.38 24.00 15.50
N GLY A 42 -13.78 25.17 15.72
CA GLY A 42 -14.11 26.36 14.96
C GLY A 42 -15.62 26.65 14.96
N LYS A 43 -16.10 27.33 13.92
CA LYS A 43 -17.55 27.55 13.72
C LYS A 43 -18.25 26.31 13.16
N GLU A 44 -17.53 25.54 12.34
CA GLU A 44 -18.05 24.38 11.61
C GLU A 44 -18.56 23.28 12.54
N PHE A 45 -17.79 22.95 13.58
CA PHE A 45 -18.10 21.84 14.50
C PHE A 45 -18.54 22.34 15.90
N ALA A 46 -19.06 23.57 15.99
CA ALA A 46 -19.44 24.20 17.25
C ALA A 46 -20.48 23.39 18.05
N ARG A 47 -21.33 22.59 17.37
CA ARG A 47 -22.36 21.73 17.98
C ARG A 47 -22.02 20.25 17.98
N HIS A 48 -20.78 19.88 17.61
CA HIS A 48 -20.40 18.48 17.48
C HIS A 48 -20.35 17.77 18.85
N GLY A 49 -20.80 16.52 18.92
CA GLY A 49 -21.02 15.82 20.20
C GLY A 49 -19.76 15.26 20.87
N LYS A 50 -18.63 15.17 20.15
CA LYS A 50 -17.36 14.60 20.65
C LYS A 50 -16.25 15.64 20.70
N ASP A 51 -15.24 15.38 21.55
CA ASP A 51 -13.98 16.14 21.58
C ASP A 51 -13.23 15.94 20.26
N LEU A 52 -12.78 17.03 19.63
CA LEU A 52 -12.06 17.00 18.34
C LEU A 52 -10.56 17.26 18.48
N ARG A 53 -10.02 17.39 19.70
CA ARG A 53 -8.59 17.54 19.89
C ARG A 53 -7.82 16.38 19.25
N LEU A 54 -6.69 16.72 18.63
CA LEU A 54 -5.80 15.81 17.89
C LEU A 54 -6.37 15.30 16.55
N ASN A 55 -7.62 15.65 16.20
CA ASN A 55 -8.10 15.46 14.82
C ASN A 55 -7.59 16.63 13.95
N ASN A 56 -6.32 16.55 13.56
CA ASN A 56 -5.67 17.58 12.75
C ASN A 56 -6.40 17.83 11.43
N ASP A 57 -6.96 16.79 10.82
CA ASP A 57 -7.69 16.84 9.57
C ASP A 57 -8.92 17.77 9.66
N ALA A 58 -9.61 17.81 10.81
CA ALA A 58 -10.76 18.70 11.04
C ALA A 58 -10.40 20.20 10.86
N LEU A 59 -9.14 20.56 11.04
CA LEU A 59 -8.66 21.93 10.84
C LEU A 59 -8.72 22.39 9.39
N ASN A 60 -8.83 21.49 8.40
CA ASN A 60 -9.08 21.86 7.02
C ASN A 60 -10.37 22.67 6.86
N LEU A 61 -11.37 22.41 7.70
CA LEU A 61 -12.65 23.13 7.70
C LEU A 61 -12.74 24.15 8.83
N ALA A 62 -12.20 23.82 10.01
CA ALA A 62 -12.28 24.68 11.17
C ALA A 62 -11.29 25.85 11.16
N GLN A 63 -10.07 25.64 10.65
CA GLN A 63 -8.95 26.61 10.68
C GLN A 63 -8.10 26.56 9.39
N PRO A 64 -8.69 26.70 8.19
CA PRO A 64 -8.00 26.52 6.91
C PRO A 64 -6.76 27.42 6.76
N GLN A 65 -6.78 28.61 7.35
CA GLN A 65 -5.67 29.56 7.32
C GLN A 65 -4.41 29.04 8.02
N ILE A 66 -4.55 28.31 9.14
CA ILE A 66 -3.40 27.74 9.86
C ILE A 66 -2.72 26.67 9.00
N ILE A 67 -3.53 25.84 8.33
CA ILE A 67 -3.02 24.80 7.43
C ILE A 67 -2.34 25.41 6.21
N GLU A 68 -2.93 26.47 5.63
CA GLU A 68 -2.33 27.19 4.50
C GLU A 68 -0.97 27.83 4.88
N GLU A 69 -0.88 28.43 6.07
CA GLU A 69 0.38 28.99 6.61
C GLU A 69 1.46 27.92 6.76
N ILE A 70 1.13 26.73 7.28
CA ILE A 70 2.11 25.63 7.41
C ILE A 70 2.62 25.17 6.04
N HIS A 71 1.76 25.04 5.03
CA HIS A 71 2.22 24.72 3.67
C HIS A 71 3.14 25.81 3.12
N GLN A 72 2.83 27.09 3.34
CA GLN A 72 3.68 28.20 2.91
C GLN A 72 5.06 28.13 3.57
N GLU A 73 5.15 27.83 4.86
CA GLU A 73 6.43 27.66 5.57
C GLU A 73 7.30 26.55 4.96
N TYR A 74 6.71 25.42 4.56
CA TYR A 74 7.46 24.34 3.88
C TYR A 74 7.84 24.69 2.43
N LEU A 75 6.99 25.39 1.69
CA LEU A 75 7.31 25.89 0.35
C LEU A 75 8.48 26.89 0.41
N GLU A 76 8.48 27.79 1.40
CA GLU A 76 9.58 28.72 1.67
C GLU A 76 10.87 28.01 2.12
N ALA A 77 10.76 26.86 2.76
CA ALA A 77 11.91 25.99 3.06
C ALA A 77 12.48 25.28 1.83
N GLY A 78 11.76 25.30 0.69
CA GLY A 78 12.21 24.77 -0.58
C GLY A 78 11.51 23.48 -1.02
N ALA A 79 10.43 23.06 -0.35
CA ALA A 79 9.66 21.89 -0.76
C ALA A 79 9.17 22.03 -2.22
N ASP A 80 9.32 20.94 -2.97
CA ASP A 80 8.79 20.79 -4.33
C ASP A 80 7.44 20.07 -4.32
N ILE A 81 7.23 19.20 -3.33
CA ILE A 81 6.01 18.44 -3.11
C ILE A 81 5.55 18.74 -1.67
N ILE A 82 4.29 19.11 -1.51
CA ILE A 82 3.66 19.26 -0.19
C ILE A 82 2.55 18.23 -0.02
N GLU A 83 2.45 17.64 1.15
CA GLU A 83 1.40 16.69 1.51
C GLU A 83 0.14 17.44 1.95
N THR A 84 -1.04 16.97 1.55
CA THR A 84 -2.30 17.50 2.08
C THR A 84 -2.48 17.11 3.55
N ASN A 85 -3.13 17.94 4.36
CA ASN A 85 -3.49 17.61 5.74
C ASN A 85 -4.67 16.63 5.80
N THR A 86 -4.51 15.42 5.27
CA THR A 86 -5.60 14.46 5.04
C THR A 86 -5.28 13.03 5.49
N PHE A 87 -4.22 12.87 6.29
CA PHE A 87 -3.72 11.58 6.74
C PHE A 87 -4.81 10.70 7.37
N ASN A 88 -5.68 11.27 8.21
CA ASN A 88 -6.79 10.57 8.87
C ASN A 88 -8.16 10.89 8.28
N SER A 89 -8.23 11.55 7.12
CA SER A 89 -9.46 11.92 6.44
C SER A 89 -10.09 10.72 5.74
N ASN A 90 -10.40 9.68 6.51
CA ASN A 90 -10.94 8.42 6.05
C ASN A 90 -11.99 7.93 7.06
N ALA A 91 -13.02 7.21 6.60
CA ALA A 91 -14.17 6.86 7.43
C ALA A 91 -13.79 6.05 8.68
N VAL A 92 -12.78 5.19 8.57
CA VAL A 92 -12.32 4.33 9.68
C VAL A 92 -11.68 5.15 10.79
N SER A 93 -10.77 6.08 10.47
CA SER A 93 -10.14 6.97 11.44
C SER A 93 -11.13 8.01 11.99
N LEU A 94 -12.01 8.57 11.15
CA LEU A 94 -12.94 9.61 11.56
C LEU A 94 -14.08 9.09 12.46
N ALA A 95 -14.33 7.77 12.49
CA ALA A 95 -15.29 7.16 13.39
C ALA A 95 -14.97 7.40 14.88
N ASP A 96 -13.68 7.46 15.23
CA ASP A 96 -13.24 7.79 16.60
C ASP A 96 -13.78 9.17 17.03
N TYR A 97 -13.89 10.08 16.07
CA TYR A 97 -14.41 11.45 16.22
C TYR A 97 -15.88 11.62 15.82
N ALA A 98 -16.58 10.58 15.34
CA ALA A 98 -17.93 10.65 14.78
C ALA A 98 -18.06 11.64 13.59
N LEU A 99 -17.10 11.63 12.67
CA LEU A 99 -17.05 12.50 11.48
C LEU A 99 -16.98 11.69 10.17
N GLU A 100 -17.53 10.47 10.16
CA GLU A 100 -17.53 9.58 8.98
C GLU A 100 -18.20 10.21 7.75
N ASP A 101 -19.18 11.09 7.97
CA ASP A 101 -19.90 11.83 6.92
C ASP A 101 -19.10 13.01 6.34
N ARG A 102 -17.97 13.37 6.96
CA ARG A 102 -17.12 14.50 6.54
C ARG A 102 -15.90 14.10 5.71
N VAL A 103 -15.74 12.81 5.37
CA VAL A 103 -14.57 12.31 4.61
C VAL A 103 -14.36 13.11 3.32
N ALA A 104 -15.39 13.29 2.51
CA ALA A 104 -15.26 13.99 1.24
C ALA A 104 -14.88 15.48 1.44
N ASP A 105 -15.58 16.18 2.33
CA ASP A 105 -15.34 17.60 2.61
C ASP A 105 -13.92 17.86 3.12
N LEU A 106 -13.44 17.03 4.05
CA LEU A 106 -12.12 17.20 4.66
C LEU A 106 -10.99 16.99 3.65
N ASN A 107 -11.11 15.98 2.79
CA ASN A 107 -10.14 15.72 1.74
C ASN A 107 -10.13 16.80 0.67
N PHE A 108 -11.32 17.17 0.18
CA PHE A 108 -11.48 18.21 -0.83
C PHE A 108 -10.92 19.55 -0.33
N ALA A 109 -11.28 19.96 0.89
CA ALA A 109 -10.77 21.18 1.50
C ALA A 109 -9.26 21.13 1.74
N GLY A 110 -8.73 20.00 2.23
CA GLY A 110 -7.29 19.80 2.42
C GLY A 110 -6.50 19.96 1.13
N ALA A 111 -6.96 19.35 0.04
CA ALA A 111 -6.36 19.50 -1.29
C ALA A 111 -6.44 20.94 -1.81
N GLN A 112 -7.58 21.61 -1.64
CA GLN A 112 -7.73 23.01 -2.05
C GLN A 112 -6.84 23.96 -1.27
N ILE A 113 -6.65 23.74 0.04
CA ILE A 113 -5.76 24.55 0.87
C ILE A 113 -4.31 24.42 0.37
N ALA A 114 -3.84 23.20 0.19
CA ALA A 114 -2.51 22.95 -0.37
C ALA A 114 -2.35 23.57 -1.77
N ARG A 115 -3.39 23.51 -2.62
CA ARG A 115 -3.38 24.13 -3.95
C ARG A 115 -3.24 25.64 -3.88
N ARG A 116 -4.02 26.31 -3.03
CA ARG A 116 -3.90 27.76 -2.87
C ARG A 116 -2.51 28.17 -2.39
N ALA A 117 -1.94 27.44 -1.42
CA ALA A 117 -0.58 27.70 -0.95
C ALA A 117 0.45 27.56 -2.07
N ALA A 118 0.38 26.47 -2.84
CA ALA A 118 1.29 26.20 -3.96
C ALA A 118 1.14 27.25 -5.08
N GLU A 119 -0.08 27.61 -5.48
CA GLU A 119 -0.34 28.62 -6.50
C GLU A 119 0.15 30.00 -6.08
N ARG A 120 -0.10 30.38 -4.83
CA ARG A 120 0.37 31.65 -4.27
C ARG A 120 1.90 31.73 -4.26
N TYR A 121 2.56 30.64 -3.89
CA TYR A 121 4.02 30.56 -3.89
C TYR A 121 4.59 30.60 -5.32
N MET A 122 4.01 29.85 -6.26
CA MET A 122 4.43 29.85 -7.66
C MET A 122 4.19 31.21 -8.34
N ALA A 123 3.16 31.95 -7.95
CA ALA A 123 2.91 33.30 -8.48
C ALA A 123 4.03 34.29 -8.11
N SER A 124 4.61 34.18 -6.90
CA SER A 124 5.76 34.98 -6.49
C SER A 124 7.11 34.38 -6.90
N HIS A 125 7.15 33.10 -7.27
CA HIS A 125 8.34 32.37 -7.71
C HIS A 125 8.09 31.66 -9.05
N PRO A 126 7.99 32.38 -10.18
CA PRO A 126 7.53 31.82 -11.45
C PRO A 126 8.44 30.73 -12.06
N GLN A 127 9.66 30.54 -11.54
CA GLN A 127 10.57 29.46 -11.93
C GLN A 127 10.40 28.18 -11.09
N ARG A 128 9.63 28.24 -10.00
CA ARG A 128 9.34 27.10 -9.14
C ARG A 128 8.10 26.38 -9.65
N ARG A 129 8.15 25.04 -9.57
CA ARG A 129 7.00 24.18 -9.80
C ARG A 129 6.77 23.38 -8.53
N CYS A 130 5.58 23.50 -7.96
CA CYS A 130 5.17 22.84 -6.73
C CYS A 130 4.03 21.86 -7.03
N PHE A 131 4.06 20.69 -6.40
CA PHE A 131 3.08 19.62 -6.57
C PHE A 131 2.40 19.30 -5.23
N ILE A 132 1.19 18.79 -5.31
CA ILE A 132 0.38 18.42 -4.15
C ILE A 132 0.24 16.90 -4.10
N ALA A 133 0.71 16.31 -3.01
CA ALA A 133 0.50 14.91 -2.72
C ALA A 133 -0.74 14.76 -1.80
N GLY A 134 -1.79 14.13 -2.32
CA GLY A 134 -2.95 13.74 -1.55
C GLY A 134 -2.58 12.64 -0.55
N SER A 135 -2.32 13.01 0.71
CA SER A 135 -1.94 12.09 1.79
C SER A 135 -3.12 11.17 2.15
N MET A 136 -2.86 9.87 2.13
CA MET A 136 -3.79 8.80 2.48
C MET A 136 -3.09 7.90 3.50
N GLY A 137 -3.34 8.15 4.79
CA GLY A 137 -2.79 7.36 5.88
C GLY A 137 -3.43 5.97 6.01
N PRO A 138 -2.86 5.09 6.85
CA PRO A 138 -3.17 3.66 6.87
C PRO A 138 -4.46 3.27 7.59
N THR A 139 -5.26 4.26 8.04
CA THR A 139 -6.38 4.15 8.99
C THR A 139 -5.96 3.77 10.43
N SER A 140 -6.91 3.76 11.37
CA SER A 140 -6.68 3.32 12.77
C SER A 140 -6.77 1.79 12.97
N LYS A 141 -7.05 1.01 11.92
CA LYS A 141 -7.32 -0.44 12.02
C LYS A 141 -6.53 -1.26 11.00
N ALA A 142 -6.13 -2.47 11.38
CA ALA A 142 -5.42 -3.42 10.52
C ALA A 142 -6.39 -4.44 9.90
N ALA A 143 -6.28 -4.72 8.61
CA ALA A 143 -7.05 -5.80 7.96
C ALA A 143 -6.35 -7.15 8.01
N SER A 144 -5.04 -7.20 8.22
CA SER A 144 -4.27 -8.46 8.25
C SER A 144 -4.10 -9.03 9.66
N VAL A 145 -4.33 -8.23 10.71
CA VAL A 145 -4.06 -8.59 12.12
C VAL A 145 -5.35 -8.54 12.95
N SER A 146 -5.51 -9.50 13.86
CA SER A 146 -6.59 -9.49 14.86
C SER A 146 -6.21 -8.62 16.05
N ASN A 147 -7.18 -7.87 16.58
CA ASN A 147 -7.05 -7.19 17.88
C ASN A 147 -7.62 -8.03 19.04
N ASP A 148 -8.20 -9.20 18.73
CA ASP A 148 -8.77 -10.13 19.71
C ASP A 148 -7.86 -11.35 19.84
N VAL A 149 -7.18 -11.45 20.99
CA VAL A 149 -6.27 -12.56 21.32
C VAL A 149 -7.01 -13.91 21.38
N SER A 150 -8.31 -13.90 21.70
CA SER A 150 -9.13 -15.12 21.79
C SER A 150 -9.68 -15.58 20.44
N ASN A 151 -9.68 -14.69 19.44
CA ASN A 151 -10.13 -15.00 18.09
C ASN A 151 -9.10 -14.50 17.04
N PRO A 152 -8.12 -15.34 16.68
CA PRO A 152 -7.08 -14.97 15.71
C PRO A 152 -7.63 -14.72 14.29
N ALA A 153 -8.86 -15.16 14.00
CA ALA A 153 -9.53 -14.94 12.72
C ALA A 153 -10.33 -13.64 12.67
N ALA A 154 -10.61 -13.00 13.82
CA ALA A 154 -11.35 -11.75 13.87
C ALA A 154 -10.57 -10.63 13.17
N ARG A 155 -11.30 -9.70 12.52
CA ARG A 155 -10.71 -8.50 11.91
C ARG A 155 -11.49 -7.26 12.33
N PRO A 156 -10.81 -6.19 12.75
CA PRO A 156 -11.48 -4.96 13.18
C PRO A 156 -12.04 -4.14 12.00
N VAL A 157 -11.61 -4.45 10.78
CA VAL A 157 -12.04 -3.86 9.51
C VAL A 157 -11.89 -4.90 8.38
N THR A 158 -12.76 -4.83 7.36
CA THR A 158 -12.68 -5.71 6.17
C THR A 158 -12.03 -5.02 4.97
N PHE A 159 -11.56 -5.81 4.00
CA PHE A 159 -11.02 -5.29 2.75
C PHE A 159 -12.02 -4.39 2.01
N ASP A 160 -13.30 -4.79 1.93
CA ASP A 160 -14.32 -3.99 1.24
C ASP A 160 -14.62 -2.66 1.96
N GLN A 161 -14.58 -2.64 3.30
CA GLN A 161 -14.71 -1.40 4.07
C GLN A 161 -13.54 -0.44 3.78
N LEU A 162 -12.31 -0.97 3.73
CA LEU A 162 -11.13 -0.18 3.37
C LEU A 162 -11.18 0.28 1.92
N ARG A 163 -11.60 -0.59 0.98
CA ARG A 163 -11.78 -0.23 -0.43
C ARG A 163 -12.71 0.97 -0.58
N GLU A 164 -13.88 0.93 0.04
CA GLU A 164 -14.84 2.04 -0.03
C GLU A 164 -14.31 3.31 0.62
N THR A 165 -13.67 3.15 1.78
CA THR A 165 -13.03 4.24 2.53
C THR A 165 -11.99 4.98 1.68
N TYR A 166 -11.06 4.24 1.07
CA TYR A 166 -10.01 4.82 0.23
C TYR A 166 -10.53 5.32 -1.11
N ARG A 167 -11.58 4.71 -1.67
CA ARG A 167 -12.22 5.18 -2.92
C ARG A 167 -12.78 6.58 -2.73
N THR A 168 -13.54 6.80 -1.64
CA THR A 168 -14.11 8.10 -1.30
C THR A 168 -13.01 9.14 -1.07
N GLN A 169 -11.97 8.77 -0.33
CA GLN A 169 -10.82 9.64 -0.07
C GLN A 169 -10.08 10.03 -1.35
N ALA A 170 -9.73 9.05 -2.20
CA ALA A 170 -9.03 9.28 -3.46
C ALA A 170 -9.82 10.19 -4.39
N GLN A 171 -11.14 9.94 -4.52
CA GLN A 171 -12.02 10.77 -5.33
C GLN A 171 -11.99 12.23 -4.87
N ALA A 172 -12.21 12.49 -3.57
CA ALA A 172 -12.26 13.84 -3.03
C ALA A 172 -10.91 14.58 -3.13
N LEU A 173 -9.79 13.87 -2.95
CA LEU A 173 -8.44 14.44 -3.12
C LEU A 173 -8.18 14.87 -4.56
N VAL A 174 -8.52 14.02 -5.53
CA VAL A 174 -8.34 14.32 -6.96
C VAL A 174 -9.26 15.45 -7.42
N GLU A 175 -10.54 15.44 -7.02
CA GLU A 175 -11.49 16.53 -7.29
C GLU A 175 -11.07 17.85 -6.62
N GLY A 176 -10.47 17.78 -5.43
CA GLY A 176 -9.91 18.93 -4.72
C GLY A 176 -8.61 19.48 -5.32
N GLY A 177 -8.05 18.77 -6.32
CA GLY A 177 -6.91 19.23 -7.10
C GLY A 177 -5.57 18.69 -6.65
N ALA A 178 -5.48 17.53 -6.01
CA ALA A 178 -4.22 16.84 -5.77
C ALA A 178 -3.54 16.45 -7.11
N ASP A 179 -2.21 16.65 -7.19
CA ASP A 179 -1.41 16.29 -8.37
C ASP A 179 -1.00 14.80 -8.35
N LEU A 180 -0.91 14.24 -7.14
CA LEU A 180 -0.43 12.90 -6.83
C LEU A 180 -1.30 12.32 -5.70
N LEU A 181 -1.38 10.99 -5.60
CA LEU A 181 -1.89 10.32 -4.41
C LEU A 181 -0.74 9.63 -3.66
N LEU A 182 -0.70 9.77 -2.34
CA LEU A 182 0.34 9.25 -1.48
C LEU A 182 -0.28 8.31 -0.44
N VAL A 183 -0.17 7.00 -0.67
CA VAL A 183 -0.54 5.98 0.32
C VAL A 183 0.66 5.77 1.24
N GLU A 184 0.60 6.30 2.45
CA GLU A 184 1.79 6.41 3.31
C GLU A 184 1.64 5.81 4.69
N THR A 185 2.78 5.66 5.38
CA THR A 185 2.87 5.04 6.70
C THR A 185 2.22 3.66 6.70
N VAL A 186 2.42 2.90 5.61
CA VAL A 186 1.82 1.58 5.46
C VAL A 186 2.41 0.64 6.52
N PHE A 187 1.66 0.41 7.59
CA PHE A 187 2.00 -0.57 8.64
C PHE A 187 1.42 -1.96 8.33
N ASP A 188 0.33 -2.00 7.54
CA ASP A 188 -0.39 -3.20 7.11
C ASP A 188 -0.52 -3.19 5.59
N THR A 189 0.08 -4.17 4.93
CA THR A 189 0.10 -4.24 3.47
C THR A 189 -1.26 -4.59 2.86
N LEU A 190 -2.13 -5.29 3.58
CA LEU A 190 -3.49 -5.56 3.12
C LEU A 190 -4.31 -4.27 3.06
N ASN A 191 -4.10 -3.34 4.01
CA ASN A 191 -4.67 -2.01 3.94
C ASN A 191 -4.20 -1.26 2.68
N ALA A 192 -2.89 -1.29 2.40
CA ALA A 192 -2.35 -0.66 1.20
C ALA A 192 -2.91 -1.29 -0.08
N LYS A 193 -3.03 -2.62 -0.15
CA LYS A 193 -3.67 -3.30 -1.29
C LYS A 193 -5.12 -2.87 -1.48
N ALA A 194 -5.88 -2.67 -0.40
CA ALA A 194 -7.24 -2.13 -0.49
C ALA A 194 -7.25 -0.69 -1.02
N ALA A 195 -6.28 0.15 -0.61
CA ALA A 195 -6.11 1.50 -1.15
C ALA A 195 -5.77 1.48 -2.65
N LEU A 196 -4.80 0.66 -3.07
CA LEU A 196 -4.41 0.55 -4.48
C LEU A 196 -5.56 0.02 -5.35
N PHE A 197 -6.31 -0.96 -4.85
CA PHE A 197 -7.52 -1.47 -5.51
C PHE A 197 -8.53 -0.33 -5.73
N ALA A 198 -8.83 0.42 -4.68
CA ALA A 198 -9.77 1.54 -4.71
C ALA A 198 -9.33 2.67 -5.65
N ILE A 199 -8.04 3.00 -5.64
CA ILE A 199 -7.46 4.02 -6.52
C ILE A 199 -7.54 3.56 -7.97
N GLU A 200 -7.15 2.34 -8.30
CA GLU A 200 -7.23 1.84 -9.68
C GLU A 200 -8.68 1.84 -10.19
N GLU A 201 -9.63 1.38 -9.37
CA GLU A 201 -11.06 1.40 -9.71
C GLU A 201 -11.59 2.82 -9.95
N TYR A 202 -11.20 3.78 -9.10
CA TYR A 202 -11.56 5.18 -9.29
C TYR A 202 -10.93 5.77 -10.56
N LEU A 203 -9.64 5.57 -10.79
CA LEU A 203 -8.93 6.11 -11.95
C LEU A 203 -9.48 5.54 -13.27
N GLU A 204 -9.76 4.24 -13.32
CA GLU A 204 -10.38 3.60 -14.48
C GLU A 204 -11.79 4.15 -14.74
N SER A 205 -12.64 4.23 -13.71
CA SER A 205 -14.03 4.68 -13.87
C SER A 205 -14.18 6.18 -14.17
N SER A 206 -13.24 7.00 -13.69
CA SER A 206 -13.22 8.45 -13.92
C SER A 206 -12.44 8.87 -15.18
N GLY A 207 -11.64 7.96 -15.75
CA GLY A 207 -10.70 8.27 -16.83
C GLY A 207 -9.52 9.16 -16.41
N GLN A 208 -9.30 9.34 -15.10
CA GLN A 208 -8.20 10.11 -14.55
C GLN A 208 -6.88 9.32 -14.57
N CYS A 209 -5.75 10.01 -14.57
CA CYS A 209 -4.42 9.40 -14.64
C CYS A 209 -3.46 10.04 -13.64
N VAL A 210 -3.77 9.92 -12.34
CA VAL A 210 -2.97 10.52 -11.26
C VAL A 210 -1.83 9.58 -10.87
N PRO A 211 -0.57 10.04 -10.73
CA PRO A 211 0.52 9.19 -10.27
C PRO A 211 0.36 8.87 -8.77
N VAL A 212 0.73 7.63 -8.41
CA VAL A 212 0.54 7.09 -7.05
C VAL A 212 1.89 6.77 -6.42
N ILE A 213 2.09 7.25 -5.20
CA ILE A 213 3.24 6.97 -4.37
C ILE A 213 2.79 6.02 -3.25
N VAL A 214 3.61 5.03 -2.92
CA VAL A 214 3.41 4.20 -1.73
C VAL A 214 4.62 4.29 -0.82
N SER A 215 4.41 4.54 0.48
CA SER A 215 5.48 4.56 1.47
C SER A 215 5.20 3.62 2.63
N VAL A 216 6.12 2.68 2.87
CA VAL A 216 6.04 1.70 3.95
C VAL A 216 6.65 2.24 5.24
N THR A 217 6.13 1.78 6.38
CA THR A 217 6.77 2.01 7.67
C THR A 217 7.32 0.69 8.22
N ILE A 218 8.62 0.69 8.53
CA ILE A 218 9.32 -0.42 9.18
C ILE A 218 9.40 -0.07 10.66
N VAL A 219 8.86 -0.94 11.52
CA VAL A 219 8.59 -0.55 12.92
C VAL A 219 9.81 -0.65 13.83
N ASP A 220 10.78 -1.50 13.48
CA ASP A 220 11.97 -1.73 14.28
C ASP A 220 13.15 -2.27 13.44
N ARG A 221 14.23 -2.66 14.13
CA ARG A 221 15.46 -3.18 13.51
C ARG A 221 15.31 -4.60 12.92
N SER A 222 14.18 -5.28 13.10
CA SER A 222 13.91 -6.56 12.45
C SER A 222 13.70 -6.41 10.93
N GLY A 223 13.44 -5.19 10.45
CA GLY A 223 13.20 -4.94 9.03
C GLY A 223 11.81 -5.34 8.55
N ARG A 224 10.85 -5.43 9.48
CA ARG A 224 9.48 -5.83 9.17
C ARG A 224 8.46 -4.69 9.39
N THR A 225 7.38 -4.73 8.62
CA THR A 225 6.17 -3.94 8.89
C THR A 225 5.52 -4.40 10.20
N LEU A 226 4.53 -3.65 10.70
CA LEU A 226 3.73 -4.10 11.85
C LEU A 226 3.00 -5.42 11.55
N SER A 227 2.56 -5.62 10.30
CA SER A 227 1.96 -6.87 9.82
C SER A 227 2.97 -8.01 9.56
N GLY A 228 4.25 -7.80 9.88
CA GLY A 228 5.30 -8.82 9.84
C GLY A 228 5.99 -9.01 8.48
N GLN A 229 5.71 -8.20 7.47
CA GLN A 229 6.29 -8.36 6.13
C GLN A 229 7.71 -7.79 6.04
N THR A 230 8.60 -8.53 5.38
CA THR A 230 9.92 -8.02 4.97
C THR A 230 9.81 -6.98 3.85
N VAL A 231 10.87 -6.19 3.63
CA VAL A 231 10.93 -5.15 2.58
C VAL A 231 10.69 -5.74 1.19
N GLU A 232 11.34 -6.85 0.84
CA GLU A 232 11.15 -7.51 -0.45
C GLU A 232 9.72 -8.06 -0.61
N ALA A 233 9.17 -8.69 0.43
CA ALA A 233 7.80 -9.21 0.41
C ALA A 233 6.75 -8.09 0.22
N PHE A 234 6.93 -6.96 0.91
CA PHE A 234 6.11 -5.77 0.76
C PHE A 234 6.15 -5.26 -0.69
N TRP A 235 7.36 -5.06 -1.25
CA TRP A 235 7.50 -4.60 -2.64
C TRP A 235 6.79 -5.54 -3.62
N ILE A 236 6.98 -6.85 -3.47
CA ILE A 236 6.32 -7.86 -4.30
C ILE A 236 4.79 -7.74 -4.20
N SER A 237 4.23 -7.53 -2.99
CA SER A 237 2.80 -7.39 -2.77
C SER A 237 2.16 -6.20 -3.50
N ILE A 238 2.87 -5.07 -3.62
CA ILE A 238 2.30 -3.82 -4.16
C ILE A 238 2.73 -3.49 -5.59
N SER A 239 3.77 -4.15 -6.11
CA SER A 239 4.38 -3.86 -7.43
C SER A 239 3.48 -4.13 -8.64
N HIS A 240 2.28 -4.68 -8.43
CA HIS A 240 1.30 -4.95 -9.48
C HIS A 240 0.67 -3.68 -10.07
N MET A 241 0.59 -2.59 -9.29
CA MET A 241 0.12 -1.30 -9.76
C MET A 241 1.28 -0.49 -10.38
N PRO A 242 1.06 0.29 -11.46
CA PRO A 242 2.07 1.15 -12.07
C PRO A 242 2.37 2.41 -11.23
N LEU A 243 2.99 2.20 -10.07
CA LEU A 243 3.36 3.25 -9.11
C LEU A 243 4.37 4.24 -9.69
N PHE A 244 4.28 5.49 -9.23
CA PHE A 244 5.24 6.54 -9.56
C PHE A 244 6.52 6.43 -8.72
N SER A 245 6.39 6.15 -7.43
CA SER A 245 7.53 5.89 -6.54
C SER A 245 7.12 4.98 -5.39
N VAL A 246 8.10 4.26 -4.82
CA VAL A 246 7.94 3.51 -3.58
C VAL A 246 8.96 4.02 -2.56
N GLY A 247 8.60 4.01 -1.27
CA GLY A 247 9.44 4.65 -0.28
C GLY A 247 9.29 4.12 1.14
N MET A 248 9.97 4.79 2.05
CA MET A 248 9.90 4.54 3.49
C MET A 248 9.73 5.84 4.27
N ASN A 249 8.87 5.80 5.29
CA ASN A 249 8.63 6.92 6.18
C ASN A 249 8.21 6.49 7.59
N CYS A 250 8.31 7.44 8.52
CA CYS A 250 7.92 7.30 9.91
C CYS A 250 8.65 6.16 10.66
N ALA A 251 8.21 5.90 11.90
CA ALA A 251 8.70 4.93 12.90
C ALA A 251 10.19 5.03 13.28
N LEU A 252 11.09 5.04 12.30
CA LEU A 252 12.53 5.08 12.44
C LEU A 252 13.09 6.46 12.07
N GLY A 253 14.21 6.81 12.70
CA GLY A 253 15.09 7.86 12.21
C GLY A 253 15.86 7.39 10.96
N ALA A 254 16.55 8.32 10.30
CA ALA A 254 17.29 8.03 9.07
C ALA A 254 18.32 6.91 9.26
N LYS A 255 19.14 7.00 10.31
CA LYS A 255 20.17 6.01 10.63
C LYS A 255 19.65 4.57 10.73
N GLU A 256 18.53 4.35 11.43
CA GLU A 256 17.91 3.03 11.57
C GLU A 256 17.26 2.56 10.26
N MET A 257 16.73 3.48 9.44
CA MET A 257 16.07 3.19 8.17
C MET A 257 17.06 2.79 7.05
N ARG A 258 18.34 3.20 7.18
CA ARG A 258 19.42 3.00 6.20
C ARG A 258 19.48 1.62 5.52
N PRO A 259 19.58 0.48 6.23
CA PRO A 259 19.72 -0.83 5.59
C PRO A 259 18.49 -1.22 4.76
N PHE A 260 17.30 -0.83 5.22
CA PHE A 260 16.03 -1.16 4.55
C PHE A 260 15.82 -0.31 3.31
N LEU A 261 16.24 0.96 3.36
CA LEU A 261 16.27 1.83 2.19
C LEU A 261 17.25 1.31 1.13
N GLU A 262 18.46 0.91 1.53
CA GLU A 262 19.45 0.32 0.61
C GLU A 262 18.88 -0.94 -0.07
N GLU A 263 18.24 -1.83 0.69
CA GLU A 263 17.56 -3.01 0.15
C GLU A 263 16.48 -2.64 -0.87
N LEU A 264 15.52 -1.78 -0.50
CA LEU A 264 14.45 -1.34 -1.39
C LEU A 264 14.99 -0.67 -2.66
N SER A 265 16.07 0.10 -2.54
CA SER A 265 16.73 0.78 -3.66
C SER A 265 17.35 -0.18 -4.68
N ARG A 266 17.62 -1.44 -4.31
CA ARG A 266 18.09 -2.47 -5.26
C ARG A 266 16.93 -3.24 -5.89
N LEU A 267 15.82 -3.38 -5.18
CA LEU A 267 14.67 -4.19 -5.58
C LEU A 267 13.71 -3.47 -6.53
N ALA A 268 13.45 -2.19 -6.32
CA ALA A 268 12.39 -1.48 -7.03
C ALA A 268 12.89 -0.82 -8.34
N PRO A 269 12.37 -1.16 -9.54
CA PRO A 269 12.74 -0.53 -10.81
C PRO A 269 12.04 0.83 -11.03
N ILE A 270 11.60 1.50 -9.96
CA ILE A 270 10.91 2.79 -9.95
C ILE A 270 11.60 3.76 -8.98
N PRO A 271 11.34 5.08 -9.07
CA PRO A 271 11.87 6.07 -8.14
C PRO A 271 11.66 5.73 -6.65
N ILE A 272 12.64 6.11 -5.82
CA ILE A 272 12.60 5.92 -4.37
C ILE A 272 12.34 7.23 -3.62
N THR A 273 11.42 7.17 -2.67
CA THR A 273 11.07 8.26 -1.75
C THR A 273 11.50 7.92 -0.33
N CYS A 274 12.12 8.84 0.41
CA CYS A 274 12.49 8.60 1.81
C CYS A 274 12.30 9.86 2.65
N TYR A 275 11.53 9.74 3.73
CA TYR A 275 11.22 10.85 4.63
C TYR A 275 11.09 10.31 6.06
N PRO A 276 12.21 10.09 6.76
CA PRO A 276 12.22 9.51 8.10
C PRO A 276 11.76 10.51 9.15
N ASN A 277 11.55 10.04 10.39
CA ASN A 277 11.33 10.94 11.52
C ASN A 277 12.62 11.73 11.85
N ALA A 278 12.46 12.85 12.54
CA ALA A 278 13.56 13.56 13.19
C ALA A 278 14.04 12.78 14.44
N GLY A 279 14.53 11.56 14.21
CA GLY A 279 14.93 10.62 15.25
C GLY A 279 13.76 9.81 15.83
N LEU A 280 14.06 9.01 16.84
CA LEU A 280 13.03 8.29 17.61
C LEU A 280 12.33 9.26 18.58
N PRO A 281 11.03 9.06 18.87
CA PRO A 281 10.33 9.89 19.85
C PRO A 281 10.98 9.75 21.23
N ASN A 282 11.21 10.88 21.90
CA ASN A 282 11.77 10.93 23.25
C ASN A 282 10.69 10.64 24.31
N ALA A 283 11.09 10.56 25.58
CA ALA A 283 10.19 10.23 26.70
C ALA A 283 9.02 11.23 26.90
N PHE A 284 9.10 12.40 26.28
CA PHE A 284 8.06 13.45 26.33
C PHE A 284 7.24 13.51 25.04
N GLY A 285 7.42 12.56 24.11
CA GLY A 285 6.75 12.53 22.81
C GLY A 285 7.28 13.55 21.79
N GLY A 286 8.42 14.19 22.08
CA GLY A 286 9.12 15.08 21.16
C GLY A 286 10.19 14.36 20.33
N PHE A 287 10.90 15.12 19.49
CA PHE A 287 11.92 14.63 18.58
C PHE A 287 13.21 15.43 18.79
N ASP A 288 14.32 14.73 19.04
CA ASP A 288 15.61 15.34 19.44
C ASP A 288 16.62 15.45 18.28
N GLU A 289 16.34 14.83 17.13
CA GLU A 289 17.25 14.92 15.98
C GLU A 289 17.25 16.34 15.42
N THR A 290 18.44 16.86 15.16
CA THR A 290 18.62 18.23 14.66
C THR A 290 18.59 18.27 13.13
N PRO A 291 18.26 19.43 12.50
CA PRO A 291 18.33 19.61 11.06
C PRO A 291 19.65 19.13 10.43
N ASP A 292 20.79 19.48 11.02
CA ASP A 292 22.12 19.15 10.48
C ASP A 292 22.38 17.64 10.43
N ARG A 293 21.97 16.91 11.47
CA ARG A 293 22.18 15.46 11.55
C ARG A 293 21.27 14.71 10.58
N MET A 294 19.98 15.06 10.55
CA MET A 294 19.04 14.48 9.60
C MET A 294 19.49 14.76 8.15
N ALA A 295 19.92 15.99 7.85
CA ALA A 295 20.45 16.35 6.55
C ALA A 295 21.74 15.61 6.20
N ALA A 296 22.62 15.33 7.17
CA ALA A 296 23.83 14.55 6.95
C ALA A 296 23.51 13.11 6.50
N ASP A 297 22.55 12.46 7.17
CA ASP A 297 22.11 11.10 6.85
C ASP A 297 21.42 11.03 5.47
N LEU A 298 20.46 11.92 5.20
CA LEU A 298 19.76 11.96 3.91
C LEU A 298 20.71 12.35 2.76
N GLY A 299 21.69 13.22 3.03
CA GLY A 299 22.76 13.54 2.10
C GLY A 299 23.66 12.34 1.81
N GLU A 300 23.92 11.47 2.79
CA GLU A 300 24.62 10.19 2.56
C GLU A 300 23.81 9.29 1.63
N PHE A 301 22.51 9.12 1.90
CA PHE A 301 21.64 8.27 1.08
C PHE A 301 21.56 8.76 -0.36
N ALA A 302 21.49 10.08 -0.55
CA ALA A 302 21.55 10.71 -1.86
C ALA A 302 22.88 10.40 -2.57
N ARG A 303 24.03 10.57 -1.90
CA ARG A 303 25.36 10.29 -2.49
C ARG A 303 25.59 8.81 -2.79
N ASN A 304 24.97 7.91 -2.03
CA ASN A 304 24.97 6.48 -2.32
C ASN A 304 24.06 6.11 -3.52
N GLY A 305 23.32 7.09 -4.07
CA GLY A 305 22.44 6.89 -5.21
C GLY A 305 21.18 6.13 -4.86
N TRP A 306 20.65 6.30 -3.64
CA TRP A 306 19.45 5.57 -3.17
C TRP A 306 18.15 6.36 -3.32
N LEU A 307 18.21 7.68 -3.52
CA LEU A 307 17.05 8.57 -3.45
C LEU A 307 16.70 9.24 -4.79
N ASN A 308 15.41 9.43 -5.00
CA ASN A 308 14.84 10.28 -6.05
C ASN A 308 13.99 11.40 -5.44
N ILE A 309 13.35 11.14 -4.30
CA ILE A 309 12.60 12.11 -3.50
C ILE A 309 13.06 11.97 -2.04
N ALA A 310 13.31 13.09 -1.36
CA ALA A 310 13.70 13.14 0.04
C ALA A 310 12.79 14.11 0.81
N GLY A 311 12.51 13.87 2.09
CA GLY A 311 11.72 14.78 2.93
C GLY A 311 11.87 14.45 4.41
N GLY A 312 10.89 14.87 5.22
CA GLY A 312 10.82 14.50 6.62
C GLY A 312 9.43 14.11 7.08
N CYS A 313 9.34 13.25 8.09
CA CYS A 313 8.08 12.88 8.74
C CYS A 313 8.05 13.49 10.16
N CYS A 314 7.51 12.79 11.16
CA CYS A 314 7.29 13.31 12.51
C CYS A 314 8.53 13.99 13.11
N GLY A 315 8.33 15.18 13.69
CA GLY A 315 9.40 16.02 14.23
C GLY A 315 10.09 16.94 13.23
N SER A 316 9.92 16.71 11.92
CA SER A 316 10.62 17.48 10.89
C SER A 316 9.96 18.85 10.65
N THR A 317 10.74 19.92 10.83
CA THR A 317 10.33 21.32 10.67
C THR A 317 10.79 21.92 9.34
N PRO A 318 10.36 23.14 8.96
CA PRO A 318 10.91 23.86 7.82
C PRO A 318 12.45 23.98 7.83
N GLU A 319 13.07 24.06 9.01
CA GLU A 319 14.54 24.08 9.14
C GLU A 319 15.17 22.75 8.71
N HIS A 320 14.55 21.62 9.05
CA HIS A 320 14.97 20.29 8.59
C HIS A 320 14.87 20.19 7.08
N VAL A 321 13.73 20.58 6.50
CA VAL A 321 13.51 20.54 5.04
C VAL A 321 14.55 21.38 4.31
N ARG A 322 14.85 22.60 4.79
CA ARG A 322 15.90 23.45 4.21
C ARG A 322 17.30 22.82 4.29
N ALA A 323 17.64 22.21 5.44
CA ALA A 323 18.92 21.53 5.62
C ALA A 323 19.06 20.31 4.69
N ILE A 324 18.01 19.50 4.58
CA ILE A 324 17.95 18.36 3.65
C ILE A 324 18.11 18.85 2.21
N GLY A 325 17.35 19.87 1.80
CA GLY A 325 17.44 20.47 0.47
C GLY A 325 18.86 20.96 0.14
N THR A 326 19.57 21.51 1.11
CA THR A 326 20.97 21.92 0.96
C THR A 326 21.90 20.70 0.80
N ALA A 327 21.71 19.66 1.60
CA ALA A 327 22.56 18.46 1.59
C ALA A 327 22.43 17.61 0.32
N ILE A 328 21.26 17.62 -0.33
CA ILE A 328 21.01 16.88 -1.59
C ILE A 328 21.26 17.73 -2.85
N CYS A 329 21.50 19.04 -2.70
CA CYS A 329 21.72 19.94 -3.83
C CYS A 329 22.96 19.53 -4.63
N GLY A 330 22.82 19.43 -5.96
CA GLY A 330 23.89 19.03 -6.86
C GLY A 330 24.20 17.52 -6.87
N VAL A 331 23.52 16.71 -6.06
CA VAL A 331 23.65 15.24 -6.08
C VAL A 331 22.77 14.67 -7.20
N ALA A 332 23.33 13.75 -7.97
CA ALA A 332 22.59 13.08 -9.03
C ALA A 332 21.49 12.17 -8.44
N PRO A 333 20.28 12.15 -9.01
CA PRO A 333 19.22 11.22 -8.60
C PRO A 333 19.63 9.76 -8.80
N ARG A 334 19.04 8.87 -7.99
CA ARG A 334 19.18 7.43 -8.16
C ARG A 334 18.84 6.99 -9.59
N VAL A 335 19.73 6.21 -10.18
CA VAL A 335 19.51 5.50 -11.43
C VAL A 335 18.68 4.25 -11.15
N LEU A 336 17.61 4.05 -11.92
CA LEU A 336 16.71 2.91 -11.71
C LEU A 336 17.42 1.60 -12.09
N PRO A 337 17.39 0.56 -11.22
CA PRO A 337 18.01 -0.71 -11.51
C PRO A 337 17.23 -1.45 -12.58
N LYS A 338 17.95 -2.23 -13.41
CA LYS A 338 17.32 -3.26 -14.22
C LYS A 338 17.03 -4.46 -13.33
N VAL A 339 15.78 -4.87 -13.28
CA VAL A 339 15.33 -6.02 -12.48
C VAL A 339 14.96 -7.15 -13.42
N GLU A 340 15.46 -8.35 -13.11
CA GLU A 340 15.18 -9.54 -13.93
C GLU A 340 13.70 -9.93 -13.84
N PRO A 341 13.06 -10.34 -14.94
CA PRO A 341 11.63 -10.62 -14.98
C PRO A 341 11.37 -12.06 -14.48
N TYR A 342 11.56 -12.28 -13.17
CA TYR A 342 11.28 -13.54 -12.49
C TYR A 342 9.90 -13.55 -11.87
N SER A 343 9.35 -14.76 -11.71
CA SER A 343 8.13 -14.94 -10.94
C SER A 343 8.36 -14.72 -9.47
N ARG A 344 7.52 -13.86 -8.92
CA ARG A 344 7.62 -13.33 -7.56
C ARG A 344 6.28 -13.44 -6.87
N PHE A 345 6.32 -14.04 -5.71
CA PHE A 345 5.19 -14.23 -4.81
C PHE A 345 5.64 -13.84 -3.39
N SER A 346 4.69 -13.63 -2.50
CA SER A 346 5.03 -13.34 -1.11
C SER A 346 3.94 -13.83 -0.15
N GLY A 347 4.40 -14.30 1.02
CA GLY A 347 3.64 -14.28 2.26
C GLY A 347 4.12 -13.08 3.10
N LEU A 348 4.63 -13.34 4.31
CA LEU A 348 5.46 -12.40 5.07
C LEU A 348 6.89 -12.28 4.49
N GLU A 349 7.32 -13.30 3.76
CA GLU A 349 8.64 -13.38 3.12
C GLU A 349 8.49 -13.54 1.60
N ALA A 350 9.52 -13.13 0.88
CA ALA A 350 9.56 -13.19 -0.57
C ALA A 350 9.84 -14.62 -1.05
N LEU A 351 9.15 -15.04 -2.11
CA LEU A 351 9.48 -16.23 -2.89
C LEU A 351 9.72 -15.83 -4.34
N VAL A 352 10.98 -15.89 -4.76
CA VAL A 352 11.40 -15.56 -6.12
C VAL A 352 11.82 -16.83 -6.84
N ILE A 353 11.14 -17.17 -7.93
CA ILE A 353 11.46 -18.33 -8.77
C ILE A 353 12.50 -17.91 -9.80
N ARG A 354 13.75 -18.30 -9.56
CA ARG A 354 14.93 -17.98 -10.37
C ARG A 354 15.33 -19.17 -11.25
N PRO A 355 16.16 -18.98 -12.29
CA PRO A 355 16.63 -20.07 -13.13
C PRO A 355 17.37 -21.21 -12.38
N ASP A 356 17.98 -20.89 -11.24
CA ASP A 356 18.67 -21.82 -10.33
C ASP A 356 17.78 -22.33 -9.19
N THR A 357 16.50 -21.92 -9.15
CA THR A 357 15.53 -22.46 -8.18
C THR A 357 15.17 -23.89 -8.55
N ASN A 358 15.26 -24.78 -7.57
CA ASN A 358 14.79 -26.16 -7.71
C ASN A 358 13.26 -26.22 -7.88
N PHE A 359 12.70 -27.44 -7.97
CA PHE A 359 11.26 -27.61 -7.98
C PHE A 359 10.59 -26.95 -6.78
N VAL A 360 9.60 -26.08 -7.04
CA VAL A 360 8.84 -25.36 -6.00
C VAL A 360 7.71 -26.25 -5.51
N ASN A 361 7.80 -26.71 -4.26
CA ASN A 361 6.77 -27.58 -3.68
C ASN A 361 5.57 -26.76 -3.17
N VAL A 362 4.36 -27.13 -3.62
CA VAL A 362 3.09 -26.59 -3.11
C VAL A 362 2.45 -27.61 -2.18
N GLY A 363 2.14 -27.23 -0.96
CA GLY A 363 1.49 -28.10 0.02
C GLY A 363 -0.01 -28.29 -0.29
N GLU A 364 -0.41 -29.50 -0.67
CA GLU A 364 -1.78 -29.85 -1.10
C GLU A 364 -2.76 -30.27 0.03
N ARG A 365 -2.29 -30.49 1.26
CA ARG A 365 -3.08 -31.14 2.33
C ARG A 365 -4.10 -30.23 3.01
N THR A 366 -4.06 -28.93 2.74
CA THR A 366 -5.03 -27.91 3.19
C THR A 366 -6.22 -27.82 2.24
N ASN A 367 -6.73 -28.99 1.84
CA ASN A 367 -7.75 -29.16 0.82
C ASN A 367 -8.86 -30.06 1.35
N VAL A 368 -10.08 -29.53 1.46
CA VAL A 368 -11.25 -30.26 1.99
C VAL A 368 -11.61 -31.47 1.12
N THR A 369 -11.41 -31.39 -0.20
CA THR A 369 -11.70 -32.51 -1.12
C THR A 369 -10.59 -33.57 -1.12
N GLY A 370 -9.34 -33.18 -0.94
CA GLY A 370 -8.17 -34.06 -1.05
C GLY A 370 -7.63 -34.63 0.26
N SER A 371 -7.98 -34.06 1.41
CA SER A 371 -7.39 -34.41 2.71
C SER A 371 -8.47 -34.76 3.75
N PRO A 372 -8.70 -36.06 4.04
CA PRO A 372 -9.74 -36.49 4.99
C PRO A 372 -9.57 -35.88 6.39
N ARG A 373 -8.33 -35.75 6.86
CA ARG A 373 -8.01 -35.14 8.16
C ARG A 373 -8.37 -33.65 8.17
N PHE A 374 -8.04 -32.91 7.12
CA PHE A 374 -8.34 -31.48 7.05
C PHE A 374 -9.85 -31.25 6.94
N ALA A 375 -10.53 -32.01 6.08
CA ALA A 375 -11.98 -31.96 5.91
C ALA A 375 -12.73 -32.19 7.23
N GLU A 376 -12.30 -33.17 8.04
CA GLU A 376 -12.89 -33.43 9.36
C GLU A 376 -12.74 -32.23 10.31
N LEU A 377 -11.56 -31.59 10.32
CA LEU A 377 -11.28 -30.44 11.19
C LEU A 377 -12.12 -29.22 10.80
N ILE A 378 -12.20 -28.91 9.50
CA ILE A 378 -13.00 -27.79 8.99
C ILE A 378 -14.49 -27.99 9.29
N ARG A 379 -15.05 -29.18 9.04
CA ARG A 379 -16.46 -29.49 9.38
C ARG A 379 -16.77 -29.36 10.87
N LYS A 380 -15.78 -29.56 11.73
CA LYS A 380 -15.90 -29.40 13.19
C LYS A 380 -15.64 -27.96 13.67
N GLY A 381 -15.21 -27.06 12.78
CA GLY A 381 -14.78 -25.70 13.13
C GLY A 381 -13.47 -25.66 13.94
N ASP A 382 -12.67 -26.73 13.91
CA ASP A 382 -11.40 -26.83 14.65
C ASP A 382 -10.24 -26.23 13.84
N TYR A 383 -10.30 -24.91 13.65
CA TYR A 383 -9.35 -24.16 12.82
C TYR A 383 -7.92 -24.19 13.40
N GLU A 384 -7.76 -24.25 14.72
CA GLU A 384 -6.44 -24.35 15.37
C GLU A 384 -5.70 -25.62 14.95
N LYS A 385 -6.38 -26.78 14.98
CA LYS A 385 -5.79 -28.03 14.49
C LYS A 385 -5.65 -28.06 12.98
N ALA A 386 -6.53 -27.37 12.24
CA ALA A 386 -6.40 -27.23 10.80
C ALA A 386 -5.11 -26.45 10.43
N LEU A 387 -4.77 -25.40 11.18
CA LEU A 387 -3.50 -24.67 11.02
C LEU A 387 -2.28 -25.55 11.25
N ALA A 388 -2.36 -26.53 12.16
CA ALA A 388 -1.28 -27.49 12.33
C ALA A 388 -1.02 -28.34 11.07
N VAL A 389 -2.04 -28.60 10.24
CA VAL A 389 -1.85 -29.26 8.94
C VAL A 389 -1.05 -28.37 8.00
N ALA A 390 -1.38 -27.08 7.92
CA ALA A 390 -0.63 -26.11 7.12
C ALA A 390 0.83 -25.97 7.61
N ARG A 391 1.04 -25.81 8.92
CA ARG A 391 2.37 -25.71 9.53
C ARG A 391 3.25 -26.92 9.20
N GLN A 392 2.71 -28.14 9.33
CA GLN A 392 3.42 -29.37 8.98
C GLN A 392 3.86 -29.44 7.52
N GLN A 393 3.16 -28.76 6.60
CA GLN A 393 3.58 -28.68 5.19
C GLN A 393 4.77 -27.74 5.02
N VAL A 394 4.69 -26.55 5.62
CA VAL A 394 5.75 -25.55 5.54
C VAL A 394 7.04 -26.03 6.22
N GLU A 395 6.94 -26.63 7.41
CA GLU A 395 8.07 -27.30 8.09
C GLU A 395 8.62 -28.49 7.29
N GLY A 396 7.75 -29.17 6.54
CA GLY A 396 8.12 -30.26 5.64
C GLY A 396 8.76 -29.82 4.32
N GLY A 397 8.97 -28.52 4.10
CA GLY A 397 9.65 -27.96 2.92
C GLY A 397 8.73 -27.45 1.82
N ALA A 398 7.42 -27.35 2.06
CA ALA A 398 6.52 -26.65 1.14
C ALA A 398 6.88 -25.15 1.12
N GLN A 399 7.08 -24.62 -0.08
CA GLN A 399 7.43 -23.22 -0.31
C GLN A 399 6.20 -22.36 -0.57
N MET A 400 5.06 -22.99 -0.87
CA MET A 400 3.73 -22.40 -0.95
C MET A 400 2.72 -23.39 -0.38
N ILE A 401 1.52 -22.94 -0.04
CA ILE A 401 0.43 -23.79 0.41
C ILE A 401 -0.83 -23.56 -0.43
N ASP A 402 -1.51 -24.65 -0.77
CA ASP A 402 -2.78 -24.64 -1.48
C ASP A 402 -3.94 -24.75 -0.49
N VAL A 403 -4.90 -23.82 -0.54
CA VAL A 403 -6.02 -23.77 0.39
C VAL A 403 -7.31 -23.92 -0.40
N ASN A 404 -7.99 -25.05 -0.22
CA ASN A 404 -9.28 -25.34 -0.85
C ASN A 404 -10.35 -25.66 0.20
N MET A 405 -11.47 -24.93 0.11
CA MET A 405 -12.65 -25.06 0.99
C MET A 405 -13.91 -25.48 0.24
N ASP A 406 -13.77 -26.05 -0.95
CA ASP A 406 -14.89 -26.44 -1.79
C ASP A 406 -15.56 -27.71 -1.25
N GLU A 407 -16.76 -27.55 -0.69
CA GLU A 407 -17.61 -28.66 -0.31
C GLU A 407 -19.07 -28.20 -0.30
N ALA A 408 -19.99 -29.03 -0.79
CA ALA A 408 -21.41 -28.65 -0.94
C ALA A 408 -22.12 -28.33 0.39
N MET A 409 -21.62 -28.88 1.51
CA MET A 409 -22.20 -28.73 2.84
C MET A 409 -21.56 -27.61 3.68
N LEU A 410 -20.52 -26.94 3.16
CA LEU A 410 -19.82 -25.85 3.85
C LEU A 410 -20.22 -24.50 3.25
N ASP A 411 -20.23 -23.47 4.08
CA ASP A 411 -20.09 -22.11 3.59
C ASP A 411 -18.62 -21.90 3.20
N SER A 412 -18.29 -22.19 1.94
CA SER A 412 -16.91 -22.13 1.44
C SER A 412 -16.31 -20.72 1.54
N GLU A 413 -17.11 -19.65 1.45
CA GLU A 413 -16.62 -18.27 1.54
C GLU A 413 -16.24 -17.93 3.00
N GLU A 414 -17.10 -18.29 3.94
CA GLU A 414 -16.84 -18.12 5.37
C GLU A 414 -15.66 -18.99 5.84
N CYS A 415 -15.61 -20.25 5.43
CA CYS A 415 -14.51 -21.16 5.78
C CYS A 415 -13.16 -20.68 5.22
N MET A 416 -13.12 -20.21 3.96
CA MET A 416 -11.92 -19.65 3.35
C MET A 416 -11.44 -18.42 4.11
N THR A 417 -12.35 -17.48 4.36
CA THR A 417 -12.07 -16.24 5.08
C THR A 417 -11.54 -16.52 6.49
N THR A 418 -12.23 -17.39 7.23
CA THR A 418 -11.87 -17.73 8.62
C THR A 418 -10.51 -18.40 8.69
N PHE A 419 -10.26 -19.39 7.83
CA PHE A 419 -8.99 -20.11 7.83
C PHE A 419 -7.82 -19.22 7.42
N LEU A 420 -7.95 -18.40 6.37
CA LEU A 420 -6.87 -17.52 5.93
C LEU A 420 -6.59 -16.40 6.94
N ASN A 421 -7.62 -15.86 7.61
CA ASN A 421 -7.42 -14.90 8.69
C ASN A 421 -6.72 -15.54 9.90
N ALA A 422 -7.08 -16.78 10.27
CA ALA A 422 -6.38 -17.50 11.32
C ALA A 422 -4.93 -17.81 10.93
N LEU A 423 -4.70 -18.16 9.66
CA LEU A 423 -3.37 -18.46 9.10
C LEU A 423 -2.44 -17.25 9.14
N ALA A 424 -2.96 -16.06 8.83
CA ALA A 424 -2.19 -14.82 8.89
C ALA A 424 -1.68 -14.49 10.31
N SER A 425 -2.31 -15.04 11.36
CA SER A 425 -1.90 -14.90 12.76
C SER A 425 -0.78 -15.87 13.17
N GLU A 426 -0.36 -16.79 12.28
CA GLU A 426 0.68 -17.79 12.50
C GLU A 426 1.90 -17.51 11.62
N PRO A 427 2.94 -16.80 12.13
CA PRO A 427 4.07 -16.36 11.30
C PRO A 427 4.81 -17.48 10.55
N ASP A 428 4.95 -18.66 11.16
CA ASP A 428 5.62 -19.81 10.56
C ASP A 428 4.91 -20.32 9.31
N ILE A 429 3.59 -20.08 9.21
CA ILE A 429 2.75 -20.45 8.07
C ILE A 429 2.64 -19.24 7.13
N ALA A 430 2.33 -18.06 7.66
CA ALA A 430 2.12 -16.84 6.91
C ALA A 430 3.35 -16.38 6.11
N ARG A 431 4.56 -16.85 6.45
CA ARG A 431 5.78 -16.53 5.70
C ARG A 431 5.75 -16.97 4.24
N VAL A 432 5.06 -18.07 3.90
CA VAL A 432 4.98 -18.56 2.51
C VAL A 432 3.75 -18.04 1.76
N PRO A 433 3.78 -17.93 0.42
CA PRO A 433 2.61 -17.56 -0.37
C PRO A 433 1.50 -18.62 -0.32
N VAL A 434 0.27 -18.17 -0.53
CA VAL A 434 -0.93 -19.02 -0.55
C VAL A 434 -1.52 -19.08 -1.97
N LEU A 435 -1.82 -20.28 -2.44
CA LEU A 435 -2.72 -20.52 -3.56
C LEU A 435 -4.14 -20.59 -2.99
N VAL A 436 -4.99 -19.65 -3.38
CA VAL A 436 -6.43 -19.69 -3.07
C VAL A 436 -7.07 -20.60 -4.10
N ASP A 437 -7.51 -21.78 -3.67
CA ASP A 437 -8.05 -22.82 -4.54
C ASP A 437 -9.57 -22.95 -4.40
N SER A 438 -10.28 -22.73 -5.51
CA SER A 438 -11.70 -22.98 -5.61
C SER A 438 -12.17 -23.01 -7.06
N SER A 439 -13.22 -23.79 -7.31
CA SER A 439 -14.02 -23.76 -8.53
C SER A 439 -15.01 -22.58 -8.60
N LYS A 440 -15.24 -21.88 -7.49
CA LYS A 440 -16.16 -20.73 -7.37
C LYS A 440 -15.37 -19.43 -7.26
N TRP A 441 -15.61 -18.50 -8.19
CA TRP A 441 -14.96 -17.19 -8.17
C TRP A 441 -15.19 -16.42 -6.86
N SER A 442 -16.39 -16.51 -6.27
CA SER A 442 -16.69 -15.80 -5.02
C SER A 442 -15.80 -16.25 -3.85
N VAL A 443 -15.45 -17.53 -3.77
CA VAL A 443 -14.53 -18.09 -2.76
C VAL A 443 -13.09 -17.63 -3.02
N ILE A 444 -12.67 -17.62 -4.30
CA ILE A 444 -11.37 -17.04 -4.70
C ILE A 444 -11.27 -15.58 -4.23
N GLU A 445 -12.29 -14.78 -4.54
CA GLU A 445 -12.32 -13.37 -4.20
C GLU A 445 -12.36 -13.13 -2.69
N ALA A 446 -13.12 -13.92 -1.93
CA ALA A 446 -13.10 -13.90 -0.47
C ALA A 446 -11.69 -14.20 0.09
N GLY A 447 -11.00 -15.18 -0.49
CA GLY A 447 -9.64 -15.52 -0.08
C GLY A 447 -8.62 -14.43 -0.41
N LEU A 448 -8.66 -13.85 -1.62
CA LEU A 448 -7.77 -12.77 -2.03
C LEU A 448 -7.85 -11.54 -1.12
N LYS A 449 -9.05 -11.23 -0.61
CA LYS A 449 -9.31 -10.15 0.35
C LYS A 449 -8.66 -10.37 1.72
N CYS A 450 -8.16 -11.58 2.01
CA CYS A 450 -7.47 -11.92 3.25
C CYS A 450 -5.94 -11.93 3.12
N LEU A 451 -5.39 -11.86 1.90
CA LEU A 451 -3.95 -12.03 1.66
C LEU A 451 -3.19 -10.70 1.60
N GLN A 452 -2.36 -10.42 2.61
CA GLN A 452 -1.43 -9.28 2.58
C GLN A 452 -0.29 -9.46 1.54
N GLY A 453 0.10 -10.71 1.30
CA GLY A 453 1.10 -11.12 0.33
C GLY A 453 0.62 -11.09 -1.13
N LYS A 454 1.53 -11.33 -2.07
CA LYS A 454 1.20 -11.74 -3.45
C LYS A 454 0.96 -13.25 -3.47
N GLY A 455 -0.29 -13.62 -3.21
CA GLY A 455 -0.80 -14.98 -3.38
C GLY A 455 -1.04 -15.34 -4.85
N ILE A 456 -1.64 -16.50 -5.06
CA ILE A 456 -1.93 -17.06 -6.38
C ILE A 456 -3.40 -17.52 -6.43
N VAL A 457 -4.09 -17.24 -7.52
CA VAL A 457 -5.41 -17.84 -7.80
C VAL A 457 -5.25 -19.19 -8.45
N ASN A 458 -5.86 -20.21 -7.85
CA ASN A 458 -5.95 -21.57 -8.37
C ASN A 458 -7.44 -21.97 -8.53
N SER A 459 -8.11 -21.66 -9.63
CA SER A 459 -7.57 -21.23 -10.92
C SER A 459 -8.66 -20.53 -11.74
N ILE A 460 -8.29 -19.98 -12.89
CA ILE A 460 -9.25 -19.51 -13.91
C ILE A 460 -9.07 -20.31 -15.21
N SER A 461 -10.05 -20.24 -16.11
CA SER A 461 -10.00 -20.95 -17.39
C SER A 461 -10.86 -20.26 -18.46
N LEU A 462 -10.75 -20.72 -19.70
CA LEU A 462 -11.57 -20.23 -20.83
C LEU A 462 -12.89 -21.00 -20.97
N LYS A 463 -13.25 -21.85 -20.00
CA LYS A 463 -14.46 -22.70 -20.03
C LYS A 463 -15.75 -21.91 -20.27
N GLU A 464 -15.86 -20.75 -19.64
CA GLU A 464 -17.04 -19.87 -19.70
C GLU A 464 -16.88 -18.76 -20.76
N GLY A 465 -15.88 -18.89 -21.64
CA GLY A 465 -15.56 -17.91 -22.66
C GLY A 465 -14.58 -16.83 -22.20
N GLU A 466 -14.16 -15.98 -23.14
CA GLU A 466 -13.12 -14.99 -22.91
C GLU A 466 -13.57 -13.81 -22.05
N ASP A 467 -14.85 -13.45 -22.07
CA ASP A 467 -15.34 -12.28 -21.32
C ASP A 467 -15.25 -12.51 -19.82
N VAL A 468 -15.70 -13.67 -19.35
CA VAL A 468 -15.55 -14.09 -17.94
C VAL A 468 -14.08 -14.22 -17.57
N PHE A 469 -13.26 -14.83 -18.43
CA PHE A 469 -11.82 -14.95 -18.21
C PHE A 469 -11.13 -13.58 -18.08
N ARG A 470 -11.50 -12.61 -18.93
CA ARG A 470 -10.99 -11.23 -18.87
C ARG A 470 -11.41 -10.53 -17.59
N GLU A 471 -12.68 -10.62 -17.20
CA GLU A 471 -13.19 -9.99 -15.98
C GLU A 471 -12.45 -10.52 -14.74
N GLN A 472 -12.33 -11.85 -14.63
CA GLN A 472 -11.61 -12.48 -13.53
C GLN A 472 -10.13 -12.09 -13.55
N ALA A 473 -9.46 -12.14 -14.71
CA ALA A 473 -8.06 -11.75 -14.83
C ALA A 473 -7.81 -10.27 -14.46
N GLN A 474 -8.72 -9.35 -14.81
CA GLN A 474 -8.64 -7.95 -14.40
C GLN A 474 -8.73 -7.81 -12.88
N LYS A 475 -9.66 -8.52 -12.23
CA LYS A 475 -9.76 -8.54 -10.76
C LYS A 475 -8.49 -9.12 -10.12
N ILE A 476 -7.96 -10.23 -10.64
CA ILE A 476 -6.70 -10.83 -10.14
C ILE A 476 -5.55 -9.82 -10.22
N ARG A 477 -5.41 -9.12 -11.35
CA ARG A 477 -4.40 -8.07 -11.55
C ARG A 477 -4.55 -6.98 -10.48
N ARG A 478 -5.77 -6.51 -10.25
CA ARG A 478 -6.08 -5.46 -9.26
C ARG A 478 -5.86 -5.89 -7.81
N TYR A 479 -6.13 -7.16 -7.47
CA TYR A 479 -5.76 -7.74 -6.17
C TYR A 479 -4.24 -7.98 -6.04
N GLY A 480 -3.48 -7.85 -7.13
CA GLY A 480 -2.04 -8.06 -7.15
C GLY A 480 -1.63 -9.52 -6.98
N ALA A 481 -2.46 -10.47 -7.41
CA ALA A 481 -2.19 -11.89 -7.30
C ALA A 481 -1.59 -12.49 -8.59
N GLY A 482 -0.88 -13.61 -8.45
CA GLY A 482 -0.59 -14.49 -9.58
C GLY A 482 -1.78 -15.37 -9.96
N VAL A 483 -1.65 -16.13 -11.04
CA VAL A 483 -2.75 -16.97 -11.54
C VAL A 483 -2.27 -18.28 -12.14
N VAL A 484 -2.93 -19.37 -11.77
CA VAL A 484 -2.90 -20.65 -12.49
C VAL A 484 -4.01 -20.63 -13.52
N VAL A 485 -3.66 -20.86 -14.79
CA VAL A 485 -4.63 -21.01 -15.88
C VAL A 485 -4.79 -22.47 -16.23
N MET A 486 -5.99 -23.01 -16.04
CA MET A 486 -6.29 -24.38 -16.44
C MET A 486 -6.34 -24.49 -17.96
N ALA A 487 -5.78 -25.57 -18.49
CA ALA A 487 -5.91 -25.94 -19.91
C ALA A 487 -7.33 -26.46 -20.19
N PHE A 488 -8.32 -25.59 -20.05
CA PHE A 488 -9.74 -25.84 -20.20
C PHE A 488 -10.35 -24.65 -20.95
N ASP A 489 -11.05 -24.92 -22.05
CA ASP A 489 -11.76 -23.91 -22.83
C ASP A 489 -13.22 -24.33 -23.10
N GLU A 490 -13.93 -23.60 -23.96
CA GLU A 490 -15.33 -23.84 -24.30
C GLU A 490 -15.59 -25.24 -24.90
N LYS A 491 -14.53 -25.94 -25.36
CA LYS A 491 -14.59 -27.30 -25.90
C LYS A 491 -14.29 -28.37 -24.84
N GLY A 492 -14.07 -28.00 -23.59
CA GLY A 492 -13.74 -28.92 -22.51
C GLY A 492 -12.26 -28.89 -22.12
N GLN A 493 -11.88 -29.87 -21.29
CA GLN A 493 -10.51 -30.05 -20.85
C GLN A 493 -9.59 -30.41 -22.02
N ALA A 494 -8.41 -29.79 -22.09
CA ALA A 494 -7.40 -30.12 -23.08
C ALA A 494 -6.67 -31.42 -22.71
N ASP A 495 -6.94 -32.47 -23.48
CA ASP A 495 -6.42 -33.82 -23.29
C ASP A 495 -5.21 -34.15 -24.19
N THR A 496 -5.02 -33.46 -25.32
CA THR A 496 -3.84 -33.58 -26.18
C THR A 496 -2.80 -32.48 -25.95
N ALA A 497 -1.55 -32.72 -26.34
CA ALA A 497 -0.47 -31.74 -26.25
C ALA A 497 -0.78 -30.48 -27.08
N GLU A 498 -1.29 -30.66 -28.30
CA GLU A 498 -1.64 -29.57 -29.21
C GLU A 498 -2.76 -28.71 -28.62
N ARG A 499 -3.76 -29.35 -28.00
CA ARG A 499 -4.85 -28.66 -27.32
C ARG A 499 -4.35 -27.87 -26.12
N LYS A 500 -3.48 -28.47 -25.29
CA LYS A 500 -2.89 -27.78 -24.12
C LYS A 500 -2.12 -26.52 -24.54
N VAL A 501 -1.27 -26.63 -25.57
CA VAL A 501 -0.52 -25.49 -26.11
C VAL A 501 -1.46 -24.44 -26.71
N ALA A 502 -2.49 -24.83 -27.45
CA ALA A 502 -3.44 -23.90 -28.05
C ALA A 502 -4.21 -23.09 -26.99
N VAL A 503 -4.73 -23.75 -25.95
CA VAL A 503 -5.45 -23.08 -24.85
C VAL A 503 -4.52 -22.16 -24.08
N ALA A 504 -3.32 -22.63 -23.70
CA ALA A 504 -2.34 -21.83 -22.97
C ALA A 504 -1.89 -20.60 -23.78
N THR A 505 -1.66 -20.76 -25.09
CA THR A 505 -1.27 -19.64 -25.98
C THR A 505 -2.38 -18.58 -26.06
N ARG A 506 -3.63 -19.01 -26.18
CA ARG A 506 -4.79 -18.11 -26.22
C ARG A 506 -4.92 -17.33 -24.90
N ALA A 507 -4.87 -18.03 -23.77
CA ALA A 507 -4.93 -17.40 -22.45
C ALA A 507 -3.76 -16.42 -22.23
N TYR A 508 -2.53 -16.81 -22.61
CA TYR A 508 -1.35 -15.95 -22.50
C TYR A 508 -1.53 -14.62 -23.24
N ARG A 509 -2.04 -14.66 -24.48
CA ARG A 509 -2.32 -13.44 -25.26
C ARG A 509 -3.37 -12.57 -24.60
N ILE A 510 -4.46 -13.16 -24.11
CA ILE A 510 -5.50 -12.39 -23.41
C ILE A 510 -4.93 -11.72 -22.15
N LEU A 511 -4.20 -12.46 -21.32
CA LEU A 511 -3.60 -11.94 -20.09
C LEU A 511 -2.60 -10.81 -20.35
N THR A 512 -1.69 -10.99 -21.30
CA THR A 512 -0.58 -10.05 -21.53
C THR A 512 -0.94 -8.88 -22.43
N GLU A 513 -1.71 -9.12 -23.50
CA GLU A 513 -2.00 -8.10 -24.52
C GLU A 513 -3.28 -7.32 -24.25
N GLN A 514 -4.27 -7.93 -23.56
CA GLN A 514 -5.59 -7.31 -23.33
C GLN A 514 -5.79 -6.88 -21.88
N VAL A 515 -5.36 -7.70 -20.92
CA VAL A 515 -5.47 -7.39 -19.48
C VAL A 515 -4.26 -6.62 -18.96
N GLY A 516 -3.10 -6.72 -19.63
CA GLY A 516 -1.86 -6.09 -19.18
C GLY A 516 -1.26 -6.73 -17.93
N MET A 517 -1.56 -8.02 -17.69
CA MET A 517 -0.94 -8.78 -16.61
C MET A 517 0.52 -9.11 -16.98
N SER A 518 1.43 -8.92 -16.02
CA SER A 518 2.82 -9.32 -16.17
C SER A 518 2.92 -10.83 -16.46
N PRO A 519 3.66 -11.25 -17.50
CA PRO A 519 3.92 -12.68 -17.73
C PRO A 519 4.89 -13.28 -16.71
N THR A 520 5.47 -12.44 -15.84
CA THR A 520 6.48 -12.83 -14.85
C THR A 520 5.96 -12.63 -13.45
#